data_AF-A0A443Z5Q5-F1
#
_entry.id   AF-A0A443Z5Q5-F1
#
_cell.length_a   1.000
_cell.length_b   1.000
_cell.length_c   1.000
_cell.angle_alpha   90.00
_cell.angle_beta   90.00
_cell.angle_gamma   90.00
#
_symmetry.space_group_name_H-M   'P 1'
#
loop_
_entity.id
_entity.type
_entity.pdbx_description
1 polymer ?
#
loop_
_entity_poly.entity_id
_entity_poly.type
_entity_poly.pdbx_seq_one_letter_code
_entity_poly.pdbx_strand_id
1 'polypeptide(L)'
;MLHRYFVIVLALAAVLLGVQLPNFITQYQQRLDAQLTEAMVYYKEYQRIADTYLDGDMNALIKMHEQSDNPVFKEEATPIRELIRRVDLYRHEQQQLSQGYLKQIWFIATAANPKMRDNTWRMYSFNVPLTRQAVLTGIIAALLAVLLFDGCWGGCKMAYRRWARRRDKRHPHRHVR
;
A
#
# COMPACT_ATOMS: atom_id res chain seq x y z
N MET A 1 9.04 25.65 27.41
CA MET A 1 10.15 25.32 26.50
C MET A 1 10.11 23.86 26.06
N LEU A 2 10.12 22.87 26.96
CA LEU A 2 10.16 21.42 26.63
C LEU A 2 9.04 20.94 25.67
N HIS A 3 7.80 21.41 25.87
CA HIS A 3 6.66 21.09 24.99
C HIS A 3 6.93 21.42 23.52
N ARG A 4 7.59 22.56 23.24
CA ARG A 4 7.86 22.98 21.86
C ARG A 4 8.85 22.05 21.16
N TYR A 5 9.87 21.60 21.88
CA TYR A 5 10.83 20.63 21.36
C TYR A 5 10.20 19.25 21.13
N PHE A 6 9.30 18.82 22.04
CA PHE A 6 8.57 17.56 21.85
C PHE A 6 7.70 17.57 20.60
N VAL A 7 6.96 18.67 20.35
CA VAL A 7 6.14 18.82 19.14
C VAL A 7 6.99 18.78 17.86
N ILE A 8 8.19 19.38 17.88
CA ILE A 8 9.11 19.33 16.73
C ILE A 8 9.57 17.90 16.46
N VAL A 9 9.97 17.15 17.50
CA VAL A 9 10.40 15.75 17.36
C VAL A 9 9.24 14.87 16.86
N LEU A 10 8.03 15.08 17.40
CA LEU A 10 6.82 14.39 16.95
C LEU A 10 6.51 14.68 15.47
N ALA A 11 6.60 15.96 15.06
CA ALA A 11 6.37 16.36 13.68
C ALA A 11 7.40 15.71 12.74
N LEU A 12 8.68 15.71 13.10
CA LEU A 12 9.73 15.05 12.32
C LEU A 12 9.48 13.53 12.18
N ALA A 13 9.13 12.86 13.28
CA ALA A 13 8.78 11.44 13.25
C ALA A 13 7.56 11.18 12.34
N ALA A 14 6.54 12.03 12.41
CA ALA A 14 5.35 11.93 11.57
C ALA A 14 5.66 12.16 10.09
N VAL A 15 6.55 13.09 9.73
CA VAL A 15 7.03 13.25 8.35
C VAL A 15 7.69 11.96 7.86
N LEU A 16 8.61 11.40 8.66
CA LEU A 16 9.32 10.17 8.29
C LEU A 16 8.38 9.00 8.05
N LEU A 17 7.34 8.86 8.89
CA LEU A 17 6.29 7.86 8.71
C LEU A 17 5.42 8.14 7.48
N GLY A 18 5.04 9.40 7.24
CA GLY A 18 4.23 9.80 6.09
C GLY A 18 4.90 9.49 4.75
N VAL A 19 6.21 9.73 4.65
CA VAL A 19 7.03 9.45 3.45
C VAL A 19 7.12 7.95 3.13
N GLN A 20 6.85 7.06 4.09
CA GLN A 20 6.88 5.61 3.85
C GLN A 20 5.76 5.14 2.92
N LEU A 21 4.59 5.78 2.95
CA LEU A 21 3.47 5.40 2.08
C LEU A 21 3.82 5.46 0.59
N PRO A 22 4.29 6.59 0.03
CA PRO A 22 4.70 6.64 -1.37
C PRO A 22 5.91 5.75 -1.65
N ASN A 23 6.86 5.62 -0.71
CA ASN A 23 7.99 4.69 -0.89
C ASN A 23 7.52 3.24 -1.09
N PHE A 24 6.56 2.78 -0.27
CA PHE A 24 5.97 1.46 -0.40
C PHE A 24 5.25 1.28 -1.75
N ILE A 25 4.48 2.27 -2.18
CA ILE A 25 3.77 2.22 -3.47
C ILE A 25 4.77 2.10 -4.62
N THR A 26 5.82 2.92 -4.63
CA THR A 26 6.86 2.88 -5.66
C THR A 26 7.58 1.53 -5.70
N GLN A 27 7.95 0.98 -4.53
CA GLN A 27 8.61 -0.34 -4.47
C GLN A 27 7.67 -1.47 -4.93
N TYR A 28 6.38 -1.39 -4.60
CA TYR A 28 5.38 -2.33 -5.08
C TYR A 28 5.27 -2.29 -6.61
N GLN A 29 5.14 -1.09 -7.20
CA GLN A 29 5.07 -0.89 -8.65
C GLN A 29 6.31 -1.45 -9.36
N GLN A 30 7.50 -1.12 -8.88
CA GLN A 30 8.76 -1.62 -9.46
C GLN A 30 8.83 -3.14 -9.45
N ARG A 31 8.37 -3.79 -8.37
CA ARG A 31 8.36 -5.25 -8.28
C ARG A 31 7.32 -5.88 -9.19
N LEU A 32 6.12 -5.29 -9.26
CA LEU A 32 5.08 -5.74 -10.19
C LEU A 32 5.56 -5.65 -11.64
N ASP A 33 6.15 -4.50 -12.01
CA ASP A 33 6.66 -4.26 -13.35
C ASP A 33 7.80 -5.24 -13.70
N ALA A 34 8.70 -5.54 -12.76
CA ALA A 34 9.76 -6.52 -12.95
C ALA A 34 9.20 -7.92 -13.20
N GLN A 35 8.28 -8.39 -12.35
CA GLN A 35 7.67 -9.73 -12.50
C GLN A 35 6.81 -9.84 -13.75
N LEU A 36 6.09 -8.77 -14.11
CA LEU A 36 5.33 -8.73 -15.35
C LEU A 36 6.25 -8.75 -16.56
N THR A 37 7.35 -8.00 -16.54
CA THR A 37 8.34 -7.99 -17.63
C THR A 37 8.93 -9.39 -17.83
N GLU A 38 9.30 -10.08 -16.74
CA GLU A 38 9.81 -11.45 -16.78
C GLU A 38 8.76 -12.43 -17.34
N ALA A 39 7.54 -12.42 -16.80
CA ALA A 39 6.46 -13.28 -17.28
C ALA A 39 6.11 -13.03 -18.75
N MET A 40 6.20 -11.77 -19.20
CA MET A 40 5.95 -11.38 -20.58
C MET A 40 6.95 -11.94 -21.59
N VAL A 41 8.18 -12.27 -21.17
CA VAL A 41 9.16 -12.94 -22.03
C VAL A 41 8.60 -14.30 -22.47
N TYR A 42 8.21 -15.14 -21.51
CA TYR A 42 7.65 -16.46 -21.79
C TYR A 42 6.27 -16.38 -22.46
N TYR A 43 5.43 -15.44 -22.03
CA TYR A 43 4.11 -15.24 -22.62
C TYR A 43 4.18 -14.98 -24.13
N LYS A 44 5.12 -14.12 -24.56
CA LYS A 44 5.29 -13.78 -25.98
C LYS A 44 5.73 -14.97 -26.83
N GLU A 45 6.56 -15.85 -26.29
CA GLU A 45 6.97 -17.06 -27.01
C GLU A 45 5.77 -17.99 -27.26
N TYR A 46 4.93 -18.22 -26.26
CA TYR A 46 3.70 -19.00 -26.43
C TYR A 46 2.67 -18.29 -27.32
N GLN A 47 2.54 -16.97 -27.20
CA GLN A 47 1.68 -16.17 -28.08
C GLN A 47 2.10 -16.32 -29.53
N ARG A 48 3.40 -16.29 -29.85
CA ARG A 48 3.89 -16.49 -31.22
C ARG A 48 3.50 -17.88 -31.77
N ILE A 49 3.54 -18.91 -30.93
CA ILE A 49 3.10 -20.26 -31.31
C ILE A 49 1.59 -20.26 -31.60
N ALA A 50 0.79 -19.64 -30.72
CA ALA A 50 -0.65 -19.51 -30.93
C ALA A 50 -0.96 -18.69 -32.20
N ASP A 51 -0.24 -17.59 -32.45
CA ASP A 51 -0.40 -16.75 -33.65
C ASP A 51 -0.12 -17.54 -34.94
N THR A 52 0.82 -18.48 -34.89
CA THR A 52 1.23 -19.28 -36.06
C THR A 52 0.26 -20.44 -36.34
N TYR A 53 -0.25 -21.09 -35.30
CA TYR A 53 -0.95 -22.38 -35.44
C TYR A 53 -2.42 -22.36 -35.00
N LEU A 54 -2.86 -21.32 -34.27
CA LEU A 54 -4.13 -21.29 -33.55
C LEU A 54 -4.81 -19.91 -33.60
N ASP A 55 -4.56 -19.14 -34.66
CA ASP A 55 -5.13 -17.79 -34.89
C ASP A 55 -4.93 -16.81 -33.71
N GLY A 56 -3.88 -17.01 -32.91
CA GLY A 56 -3.56 -16.20 -31.73
C GLY A 56 -4.34 -16.56 -30.46
N ASP A 57 -5.16 -17.62 -30.47
CA ASP A 57 -5.93 -18.04 -29.30
C ASP A 57 -5.09 -18.88 -28.33
N MET A 58 -4.63 -18.22 -27.26
CA MET A 58 -3.90 -18.85 -26.17
C MET A 58 -4.71 -19.91 -25.40
N ASN A 59 -6.04 -19.80 -25.37
CA ASN A 59 -6.88 -20.82 -24.76
C ASN A 59 -6.97 -22.07 -25.64
N ALA A 60 -6.99 -21.89 -26.97
CA ALA A 60 -6.88 -22.99 -27.91
C ALA A 60 -5.53 -23.71 -27.75
N LEU A 61 -4.45 -22.96 -27.47
CA LEU A 61 -3.12 -23.55 -27.21
C LEU A 61 -3.13 -24.45 -25.98
N ILE A 62 -3.71 -23.98 -24.87
CA ILE A 62 -3.88 -24.80 -23.66
C ILE A 62 -4.72 -26.04 -23.97
N LYS A 63 -5.86 -25.86 -24.64
CA LYS A 63 -6.79 -26.96 -24.94
C LYS A 63 -6.13 -28.02 -25.82
N MET A 64 -5.32 -27.63 -26.78
CA MET A 64 -4.54 -28.55 -27.62
C MET A 64 -3.55 -29.37 -26.79
N HIS A 65 -2.89 -28.76 -25.80
CA HIS A 65 -1.99 -29.47 -24.89
C HIS A 65 -2.78 -30.43 -23.96
N GLU A 66 -3.90 -29.99 -23.39
CA GLU A 66 -4.74 -30.82 -22.50
C GLU A 66 -5.35 -32.05 -23.19
N GLN A 67 -5.66 -31.92 -24.48
CA GLN A 67 -6.26 -32.97 -25.30
C GLN A 67 -5.22 -33.86 -26.00
N SER A 68 -3.93 -33.59 -25.80
CA SER A 68 -2.87 -34.40 -26.40
C SER A 68 -2.82 -35.80 -25.78
N ASP A 69 -2.62 -36.82 -26.62
CA ASP A 69 -2.38 -38.20 -26.19
C ASP A 69 -1.01 -38.37 -25.51
N ASN A 70 -0.10 -37.42 -25.69
CA ASN A 70 1.20 -37.45 -25.03
C ASN A 70 1.08 -36.90 -23.59
N PRO A 71 1.41 -37.71 -22.56
CA PRO A 71 1.31 -37.28 -21.17
C PRO A 71 2.19 -36.05 -20.86
N VAL A 72 3.32 -35.87 -21.55
CA VAL A 72 4.20 -34.72 -21.37
C VAL A 72 3.51 -33.42 -21.80
N PHE A 73 2.90 -33.40 -23.00
CA PHE A 73 2.19 -32.21 -23.48
C PHE A 73 0.95 -31.91 -22.62
N LYS A 74 0.28 -32.93 -22.11
CA LYS A 74 -0.83 -32.76 -21.17
C LYS A 74 -0.40 -32.10 -19.86
N GLU A 75 0.74 -32.50 -19.31
CA GLU A 75 1.33 -31.89 -18.11
C GLU A 75 1.75 -30.43 -18.37
N GLU A 76 2.26 -30.10 -19.56
CA GLU A 76 2.66 -28.73 -19.96
C GLU A 76 1.50 -27.72 -20.03
N ALA A 77 0.25 -28.18 -20.19
CA ALA A 77 -0.91 -27.29 -20.17
C ALA A 77 -1.06 -26.52 -18.85
N THR A 78 -0.69 -27.14 -17.72
CA THR A 78 -0.81 -26.56 -16.38
C THR A 78 0.08 -25.31 -16.19
N PRO A 79 1.41 -25.37 -16.43
CA PRO A 79 2.27 -24.21 -16.30
C PRO A 79 1.93 -23.11 -17.31
N ILE A 80 1.50 -23.43 -18.54
CA ILE A 80 1.05 -22.44 -19.53
C ILE A 80 -0.18 -21.68 -19.01
N ARG A 81 -1.18 -22.40 -18.47
CA ARG A 81 -2.37 -21.80 -17.88
C ARG A 81 -2.03 -20.87 -16.71
N GLU A 82 -1.13 -21.30 -15.83
CA GLU A 82 -0.72 -20.48 -14.69
C GLU A 82 0.06 -19.23 -15.14
N LEU A 83 0.89 -19.32 -16.18
CA LEU A 83 1.57 -18.17 -16.78
C LEU A 83 0.57 -17.14 -17.31
N ILE A 84 -0.42 -17.55 -18.09
CA ILE A 84 -1.44 -16.65 -18.65
C ILE A 84 -2.22 -15.97 -17.52
N ARG A 85 -2.73 -16.75 -16.56
CA ARG A 85 -3.44 -16.21 -15.39
C ARG A 85 -2.60 -15.18 -14.64
N ARG A 86 -1.30 -15.46 -14.44
CA ARG A 86 -0.38 -14.56 -13.74
C ARG A 86 -0.16 -13.26 -14.50
N VAL A 87 0.03 -13.33 -15.81
CA VAL A 87 0.17 -12.14 -16.67
C VAL A 87 -1.10 -11.29 -16.63
N ASP A 88 -2.28 -11.90 -16.73
CA ASP A 88 -3.56 -11.17 -16.67
C ASP A 88 -3.76 -10.49 -15.32
N LEU A 89 -3.46 -11.20 -14.22
CA LEU A 89 -3.50 -10.63 -12.88
C LEU A 89 -2.56 -9.43 -12.76
N TYR A 90 -1.30 -9.56 -13.21
CA TYR A 90 -0.33 -8.48 -13.10
C TYR A 90 -0.66 -7.29 -13.99
N ARG A 91 -1.19 -7.51 -15.19
CA ARG A 91 -1.70 -6.43 -16.05
C ARG A 91 -2.85 -5.70 -15.40
N HIS A 92 -3.79 -6.42 -14.78
CA HIS A 92 -4.89 -5.82 -14.04
C HIS A 92 -4.37 -4.97 -12.87
N GLU A 93 -3.43 -5.49 -12.06
CA GLU A 93 -2.83 -4.71 -10.98
C GLU A 93 -2.10 -3.47 -11.49
N GLN A 94 -1.36 -3.59 -12.60
CA GLN A 94 -0.65 -2.47 -13.21
C GLN A 94 -1.62 -1.37 -13.66
N GLN A 95 -2.77 -1.76 -14.22
CA GLN A 95 -3.85 -0.82 -14.58
C GLN A 95 -4.51 -0.17 -13.38
N GLN A 96 -4.66 -0.86 -12.24
CA GLN A 96 -5.17 -0.23 -11.01
C GLN A 96 -4.14 0.76 -10.44
N LEU A 97 -2.85 0.44 -10.57
CA LEU A 97 -1.76 1.28 -10.10
C LEU A 97 -1.43 2.46 -11.01
N SER A 98 -1.89 2.48 -12.27
CA SER A 98 -1.78 3.66 -13.15
C SER A 98 -2.82 4.74 -12.85
N GLN A 99 -3.77 4.48 -11.95
CA GLN A 99 -4.78 5.44 -11.52
C GLN A 99 -4.21 6.51 -10.57
N GLY A 100 -5.04 7.48 -10.18
CA GLY A 100 -4.64 8.54 -9.26
C GLY A 100 -4.12 8.03 -7.90
N TYR A 101 -3.22 8.80 -7.29
CA TYR A 101 -2.50 8.44 -6.06
C TYR A 101 -3.38 7.92 -4.90
N LEU A 102 -4.54 8.54 -4.67
CA LEU A 102 -5.49 8.10 -3.64
C LEU A 102 -6.06 6.70 -3.92
N LYS A 103 -6.33 6.40 -5.19
CA LYS A 103 -6.83 5.08 -5.61
C LYS A 103 -5.74 4.02 -5.48
N GLN A 104 -4.48 4.37 -5.75
CA GLN A 104 -3.33 3.47 -5.53
C GLN A 104 -3.22 3.06 -4.05
N ILE A 105 -3.30 4.05 -3.14
CA ILE A 105 -3.28 3.79 -1.69
C ILE A 105 -4.43 2.85 -1.30
N TRP A 106 -5.65 3.16 -1.76
CA TRP A 106 -6.83 2.34 -1.46
C TRP A 106 -6.68 0.91 -1.99
N PHE A 107 -6.27 0.77 -3.24
CA PHE A 107 -6.05 -0.53 -3.89
C PHE A 107 -5.02 -1.37 -3.13
N ILE A 108 -3.88 -0.78 -2.76
CA ILE A 108 -2.84 -1.49 -2.00
C ILE A 108 -3.34 -1.90 -0.61
N ALA A 109 -4.16 -1.07 0.03
CA ALA A 109 -4.74 -1.38 1.33
C ALA A 109 -5.76 -2.53 1.28
N THR A 110 -6.63 -2.58 0.25
CA THR A 110 -7.80 -3.47 0.23
C THR A 110 -7.73 -4.63 -0.75
N ALA A 111 -7.12 -4.45 -1.92
CA ALA A 111 -7.31 -5.34 -3.08
C ALA A 111 -6.02 -5.86 -3.72
N ALA A 112 -4.85 -5.34 -3.32
CA ALA A 112 -3.57 -5.87 -3.80
C ALA A 112 -3.32 -7.30 -3.33
N ASN A 113 -2.73 -8.12 -4.21
CA ASN A 113 -2.48 -9.53 -3.96
C ASN A 113 -1.70 -9.74 -2.65
N PRO A 114 -2.22 -10.51 -1.68
CA PRO A 114 -1.61 -10.69 -0.38
C PRO A 114 -0.20 -11.30 -0.49
N LYS A 115 0.05 -12.21 -1.44
CA LYS A 115 1.38 -12.79 -1.65
C LYS A 115 2.40 -11.74 -2.09
N MET A 116 2.00 -10.83 -2.97
CA MET A 116 2.86 -9.75 -3.45
C MET A 116 3.09 -8.71 -2.34
N ARG A 117 2.05 -8.35 -1.58
CA ARG A 117 2.15 -7.47 -0.42
C ARG A 117 3.10 -8.01 0.65
N ASP A 118 2.97 -9.29 1.00
CA ASP A 118 3.80 -9.93 2.03
C ASP A 118 5.26 -10.05 1.58
N ASN A 119 5.49 -10.36 0.31
CA ASN A 119 6.84 -10.40 -0.24
C ASN A 119 7.47 -9.00 -0.29
N THR A 120 6.69 -7.97 -0.64
CA THR A 120 7.13 -6.57 -0.61
C THR A 120 7.41 -6.11 0.81
N TRP A 121 6.61 -6.50 1.79
CA TRP A 121 6.86 -6.20 3.20
C TRP A 121 8.14 -6.87 3.71
N ARG A 122 8.37 -8.14 3.37
CA ARG A 122 9.57 -8.90 3.77
C ARG A 122 10.87 -8.33 3.22
N MET A 123 10.84 -7.74 2.03
CA MET A 123 12.01 -7.15 1.37
C MET A 123 11.94 -5.62 1.34
N TYR A 124 11.08 -5.03 2.17
CA TYR A 124 10.86 -3.60 2.19
C TYR A 124 12.15 -2.89 2.61
N SER A 125 12.59 -1.93 1.79
CA SER A 125 13.74 -1.09 2.12
C SER A 125 13.26 0.29 2.56
N PHE A 126 13.71 0.72 3.73
CA PHE A 126 13.45 2.07 4.22
C PHE A 126 14.23 3.07 3.39
N ASN A 127 13.54 3.77 2.51
CA ASN A 127 14.09 4.86 1.71
C ASN A 127 13.25 6.11 1.95
N VAL A 128 13.91 7.27 1.86
CA VAL A 128 13.25 8.58 1.93
C VAL A 128 13.20 9.15 0.51
N PRO A 129 12.19 8.77 -0.30
CA PRO A 129 12.05 9.32 -1.63
C PRO A 129 11.75 10.83 -1.56
N LEU A 130 12.54 11.63 -2.26
CA LEU A 130 12.30 13.07 -2.43
C LEU A 130 11.35 13.29 -3.63
N THR A 131 10.13 12.78 -3.53
CA THR A 131 9.09 12.96 -4.56
C THR A 131 8.01 13.94 -4.09
N ARG A 132 7.28 14.56 -5.03
CA ARG A 132 6.15 15.46 -4.72
C ARG A 132 5.13 14.79 -3.79
N GLN A 133 4.84 13.51 -4.02
CA GLN A 133 3.90 12.73 -3.22
C GLN A 133 4.44 12.47 -1.80
N ALA A 134 5.73 12.17 -1.66
CA ALA A 134 6.39 12.02 -0.36
C ALA A 134 6.37 13.31 0.46
N VAL A 135 6.67 14.45 -0.16
CA VAL A 135 6.60 15.75 0.51
C VAL A 135 5.17 16.05 0.97
N LEU A 136 4.18 15.89 0.10
CA LEU A 136 2.78 16.17 0.45
C LEU A 136 2.26 15.26 1.57
N THR A 137 2.49 13.96 1.48
CA THR A 137 2.06 13.01 2.52
C THR A 137 2.81 13.19 3.82
N GLY A 138 4.11 13.50 3.77
CA GLY A 138 4.89 13.86 4.94
C GLY A 138 4.35 15.11 5.65
N ILE A 139 4.03 16.17 4.91
CA ILE A 139 3.44 17.39 5.47
C ILE A 139 2.07 17.11 6.08
N ILE A 140 1.19 16.38 5.38
CA ILE A 140 -0.14 16.03 5.87
C ILE A 140 -0.03 15.19 7.15
N ALA A 141 0.86 14.19 7.17
CA ALA A 141 1.09 13.35 8.35
C ALA A 141 1.59 14.18 9.55
N ALA A 142 2.53 15.11 9.32
CA ALA A 142 3.01 16.01 10.36
C ALA A 142 1.92 16.92 10.91
N LEU A 143 1.12 17.54 10.03
CA LEU A 143 -0.01 18.39 10.43
C LEU A 143 -1.02 17.60 11.26
N LEU A 144 -1.41 16.40 10.83
CA LEU A 144 -2.33 15.54 11.57
C LEU A 144 -1.76 15.15 12.93
N ALA A 145 -0.49 14.76 13.01
CA ALA A 145 0.14 14.40 14.27
C ALA A 145 0.16 15.56 15.28
N VAL A 146 0.50 16.77 14.81
CA VAL A 146 0.52 17.97 15.66
C VAL A 146 -0.89 18.35 16.10
N LEU A 147 -1.88 18.33 15.19
CA LEU A 147 -3.28 18.64 15.53
C LEU A 147 -3.87 17.65 16.54
N LEU A 148 -3.59 16.35 16.39
CA LEU A 148 -4.02 15.33 17.34
C LEU A 148 -3.36 15.52 18.70
N PHE A 149 -2.07 15.85 18.71
CA PHE A 149 -1.34 16.10 19.96
C PHE A 149 -1.85 17.33 20.70
N ASP A 150 -1.98 18.47 20.01
CA ASP A 150 -2.49 19.71 20.59
C ASP A 150 -3.97 19.58 21.01
N GLY A 151 -4.77 18.86 20.23
CA GLY A 151 -6.16 18.54 20.55
C GLY A 151 -6.27 17.70 21.84
N CYS A 152 -5.48 16.64 21.97
CA CYS A 152 -5.41 15.81 23.17
C CYS A 152 -4.94 16.62 24.38
N TRP A 153 -3.87 17.41 24.22
CA TRP A 153 -3.31 18.23 25.30
C TRP A 153 -4.32 19.31 25.76
N GLY A 154 -4.95 20.00 24.81
CA GLY A 154 -5.99 21.01 25.07
C GLY A 154 -7.22 20.42 25.72
N GLY A 155 -7.68 19.26 25.24
CA GLY A 155 -8.79 18.49 25.81
C GLY A 155 -8.53 18.10 27.26
N CYS A 156 -7.35 17.52 27.55
CA CYS A 156 -6.92 17.17 28.90
C CYS A 156 -6.88 18.39 29.83
N LYS A 157 -6.33 19.53 29.37
CA LYS A 157 -6.28 20.77 30.18
C LYS A 157 -7.68 21.33 30.44
N MET A 158 -8.58 21.25 29.46
CA MET A 158 -9.97 21.71 29.61
C MET A 158 -10.77 20.81 30.56
N ALA A 159 -10.59 19.49 30.49
CA ALA A 159 -11.16 18.53 31.43
C ALA A 159 -10.63 18.76 32.85
N TYR A 160 -9.32 18.95 33.02
CA TYR A 160 -8.70 19.28 34.30
C TYR A 160 -9.25 20.58 34.88
N ARG A 161 -9.34 21.66 34.08
CA ARG A 161 -9.92 22.95 34.52
C ARG A 161 -11.41 22.84 34.86
N ARG A 162 -12.18 22.01 34.15
CA ARG A 162 -13.59 21.75 34.50
C ARG A 162 -13.70 20.98 35.81
N TRP A 163 -12.82 20.01 36.04
CA TRP A 163 -12.81 19.22 37.27
C TRP A 163 -12.36 20.06 38.48
N ALA A 164 -11.31 20.87 38.33
CA ALA A 164 -10.84 21.81 39.37
C ALA A 164 -11.93 22.84 39.73
N ARG A 165 -12.62 23.43 38.74
CA ARG A 165 -13.76 24.34 38.99
C ARG A 165 -14.96 23.67 39.66
N ARG A 166 -15.19 22.37 39.41
CA ARG A 166 -16.24 21.58 40.09
C ARG A 166 -15.86 21.24 41.54
N ARG A 167 -14.57 21.08 41.85
CA ARG A 167 -14.09 20.90 43.23
C ARG A 167 -14.22 22.18 44.06
N ASP A 168 -13.91 23.33 43.49
CA ASP A 168 -13.97 24.63 44.19
C ASP A 168 -15.41 25.02 44.56
N LYS A 169 -16.38 24.72 43.68
CA LYS A 169 -17.82 24.94 43.96
C LYS A 169 -18.43 23.98 45.00
N ARG A 170 -17.70 22.96 45.48
CA ARG A 170 -18.15 22.08 46.58
C ARG A 170 -17.81 22.62 47.98
N HIS A 171 -17.10 23.75 48.08
CA HIS A 171 -16.90 24.47 49.35
C HIS A 171 -17.53 25.89 49.34
N PRO A 172 -18.86 26.05 49.20
CA PRO A 172 -19.51 27.27 49.64
C PRO A 172 -19.88 27.13 51.13
N HIS A 173 -19.49 28.12 51.93
CA HIS A 173 -19.86 28.34 53.34
C HIS A 173 -19.14 27.51 54.42
N ARG A 174 -18.03 28.06 54.92
CA ARG A 174 -17.83 28.23 56.36
C ARG A 174 -17.39 29.67 56.65
N HIS A 175 -18.36 30.58 56.63
CA HIS A 175 -18.35 31.68 57.59
C HIS A 175 -19.53 31.46 58.51
N VAL A 176 -19.27 31.55 59.81
CA VAL A 176 -20.10 32.14 60.89
C VAL A 176 -19.69 31.48 62.21
N ARG A 177 -18.71 32.07 62.90
CA ARG A 177 -18.85 32.76 64.18
C ARG A 177 -17.50 33.31 64.61
#